data_AF-A0A812LAY3-F1
#
_entry.id   AF-A0A812LAY3-F1
#
_cell.length_a   1.000
_cell.length_b   1.000
_cell.length_c   1.000
_cell.angle_alpha   90.00
_cell.angle_beta   90.00
_cell.angle_gamma   90.00
#
_symmetry.space_group_name_H-M   'P 1'
#
loop_
_entity.id
_entity.type
_entity.pdbx_description
1 polymer ?
#
loop_
_entity_poly.entity_id
_entity_poly.type
_entity_poly.pdbx_seq_one_letter_code
_entity_poly.pdbx_strand_id
1 'polypeptide(L)'
;MDAKVCMLGSSAIATETLKNLVLPGIGKFTIVDSARVEASDLGHNFFLEESDLGKLRSEAACKWLLEMNPDVQGAHIDEDPAKAVGQGKDFFRHFSIVIACQLTETLMAQLGRLCEELQIPLVLITSVGFIGKIRLFVAEHCVCETKPDSEFGDLRLTDPFPELRRFADSIDFASLNDTEHAHVPYVVILIRALDSWRKQAEGRTLPKTSPEKEAFKDIVSKMRRGPQEVNFDEALANAYKAWMPYVIPDAVQQVLSHVANASKSDFWIVARAVSQFVRDCGKLPLAGSLPDMTASTDMFIKLQEIYSSRADGDFAAITAHVATIQKELGVDGSTPAEFVKRFCQNALNCEVFRFRSLAEEYRPPTVEEGGVDLDEELQDEDSLVSWYIALRAADRFREVACTAHCMSSWLNVLVGPPSLHLGSRLLAWRQMWETKV
;
A
#
# COMPACT_ATOMS: atom_id res chain seq x y z
N MET A 1 -14.91 -1.95 -12.92
CA MET A 1 -15.75 -3.05 -12.42
C MET A 1 -15.36 -4.36 -13.12
N ASP A 2 -14.07 -4.58 -13.39
CA ASP A 2 -13.62 -5.63 -14.32
C ASP A 2 -12.83 -6.74 -13.63
N ALA A 3 -12.56 -6.58 -12.33
CA ALA A 3 -11.84 -7.55 -11.53
C ALA A 3 -12.63 -8.86 -11.41
N LYS A 4 -11.93 -9.98 -11.60
CA LYS A 4 -12.45 -11.34 -11.44
C LYS A 4 -11.77 -12.00 -10.25
N VAL A 5 -12.53 -12.25 -9.19
CA VAL A 5 -12.04 -12.86 -7.95
C VAL A 5 -12.32 -14.36 -7.94
N CYS A 6 -11.30 -15.18 -7.71
CA CYS A 6 -11.49 -16.59 -7.35
C CYS A 6 -11.47 -16.72 -5.83
N MET A 7 -12.53 -17.27 -5.24
CA MET A 7 -12.60 -17.62 -3.83
C MET A 7 -12.55 -19.14 -3.67
N LEU A 8 -11.49 -19.66 -3.06
CA LEU A 8 -11.36 -21.06 -2.69
C LEU A 8 -11.90 -21.27 -1.27
N GLY A 9 -13.02 -21.99 -1.17
CA GLY A 9 -13.78 -22.23 0.05
C GLY A 9 -14.96 -21.28 0.25
N SER A 10 -15.95 -21.72 1.01
CA SER A 10 -17.18 -20.96 1.32
C SER A 10 -17.51 -20.89 2.82
N SER A 11 -16.49 -21.01 3.67
CA SER A 11 -16.60 -20.79 5.11
C SER A 11 -17.06 -19.37 5.46
N ALA A 12 -17.47 -19.11 6.71
CA ALA A 12 -17.92 -17.78 7.14
C ALA A 12 -16.91 -16.66 6.84
N ILE A 13 -15.61 -16.90 7.01
CA ILE A 13 -14.60 -15.88 6.68
C ILE A 13 -14.52 -15.62 5.17
N ALA A 14 -14.78 -16.64 4.34
CA ALA A 14 -14.80 -16.49 2.88
C ALA A 14 -16.00 -15.65 2.44
N THR A 15 -17.19 -15.91 3.00
CA THR A 15 -18.41 -15.17 2.68
C THR A 15 -18.34 -13.73 3.20
N GLU A 16 -17.79 -13.50 4.40
CA GLU A 16 -17.54 -12.16 4.94
C GLU A 16 -16.50 -11.38 4.11
N THR A 17 -15.46 -12.07 3.60
CA THR A 17 -14.50 -11.45 2.68
C THR A 17 -15.18 -11.04 1.38
N LEU A 18 -15.96 -11.94 0.77
CA LEU A 18 -16.70 -11.64 -0.47
C LEU A 18 -17.72 -10.54 -0.27
N LYS A 19 -18.45 -10.50 0.85
CA LYS A 19 -19.38 -9.42 1.20
C LYS A 19 -18.72 -8.04 1.03
N ASN A 20 -17.53 -7.87 1.62
CA ASN A 20 -16.80 -6.60 1.58
C ASN A 20 -16.25 -6.25 0.19
N LEU A 21 -16.28 -7.19 -0.75
CA LEU A 21 -15.95 -6.97 -2.16
C LEU A 21 -17.21 -6.73 -3.01
N VAL A 22 -18.28 -7.46 -2.75
CA VAL A 22 -19.56 -7.36 -3.46
C VAL A 22 -20.24 -6.02 -3.20
N LEU A 23 -20.29 -5.57 -1.94
CA LEU A 23 -20.88 -4.29 -1.55
C LEU A 23 -20.34 -3.09 -2.35
N PRO A 24 -19.02 -2.87 -2.47
CA PRO A 24 -18.47 -1.78 -3.29
C PRO A 24 -18.52 -2.05 -4.81
N GLY A 25 -18.97 -3.23 -5.26
CA GLY A 25 -19.18 -3.52 -6.68
C GLY A 25 -17.96 -4.12 -7.39
N ILE A 26 -17.37 -5.21 -6.87
CA ILE A 26 -16.46 -6.02 -7.68
C ILE A 26 -17.14 -6.51 -8.97
N GLY A 27 -16.38 -6.69 -10.04
CA GLY A 27 -16.96 -7.12 -11.32
C GLY A 27 -17.55 -8.52 -11.26
N LYS A 28 -16.71 -9.51 -10.96
CA LYS A 28 -17.11 -10.91 -10.88
C LYS A 28 -16.42 -11.64 -9.75
N PHE A 29 -17.13 -12.56 -9.10
CA PHE A 29 -16.52 -13.56 -8.23
C PHE A 29 -16.94 -14.99 -8.64
N THR A 30 -16.07 -15.95 -8.34
CA THR A 30 -16.35 -17.39 -8.47
C THR A 30 -15.99 -18.08 -7.15
N ILE A 31 -16.95 -18.76 -6.53
CA ILE A 31 -16.73 -19.58 -5.33
C ILE A 31 -16.45 -21.02 -5.75
N VAL A 32 -15.33 -21.59 -5.31
CA VAL A 32 -14.98 -22.99 -5.54
C VAL A 32 -15.02 -23.72 -4.21
N ASP A 33 -16.06 -24.53 -4.01
CA ASP A 33 -16.21 -25.36 -2.82
C ASP A 33 -17.23 -26.46 -3.09
N SER A 34 -16.87 -27.70 -2.75
CA SER A 34 -17.75 -28.88 -2.80
C SER A 34 -18.39 -29.22 -1.44
N ALA A 35 -18.09 -28.46 -0.38
CA ALA A 35 -18.71 -28.67 0.92
C ALA A 35 -20.23 -28.44 0.86
N ARG A 36 -20.96 -29.24 1.64
CA ARG A 36 -22.40 -29.06 1.85
C ARG A 36 -22.63 -28.31 3.15
N VAL A 37 -23.74 -27.59 3.23
CA VAL A 37 -24.14 -26.87 4.44
C VAL A 37 -24.41 -27.87 5.55
N GLU A 38 -23.68 -27.74 6.65
CA GLU A 38 -23.88 -28.49 7.89
C GLU A 38 -24.57 -27.61 8.94
N ALA A 39 -25.18 -28.23 9.96
CA ALA A 39 -25.81 -27.49 11.05
C ALA A 39 -24.84 -26.57 11.80
N SER A 40 -23.55 -26.94 11.84
CA SER A 40 -22.48 -26.13 12.41
C SER A 40 -22.28 -24.80 11.65
N ASP A 41 -22.57 -24.76 10.34
CA ASP A 41 -22.40 -23.57 9.50
C ASP A 41 -23.45 -22.48 9.79
N LEU A 42 -24.70 -22.87 10.07
CA LEU A 42 -25.84 -21.95 10.23
C LEU A 42 -25.69 -20.95 11.39
N GLY A 43 -24.92 -21.32 12.42
CA GLY A 43 -24.72 -20.47 13.60
C GLY A 43 -23.69 -19.37 13.42
N HIS A 44 -22.86 -19.43 12.36
CA HIS A 44 -21.72 -18.53 12.22
C HIS A 44 -21.48 -18.02 10.79
N ASN A 45 -22.24 -18.48 9.79
CA ASN A 45 -22.19 -17.95 8.43
C ASN A 45 -23.50 -17.22 8.11
N PHE A 46 -23.44 -15.89 8.01
CA PHE A 46 -24.61 -15.04 7.75
C PHE A 46 -25.28 -15.33 6.39
N PHE A 47 -24.55 -15.94 5.45
CA PHE A 47 -25.00 -16.19 4.08
C PHE A 47 -25.54 -17.62 3.89
N LEU A 48 -26.05 -18.24 4.96
CA LEU A 48 -26.65 -19.57 4.93
C LEU A 48 -27.91 -19.59 5.79
N GLU A 49 -28.97 -20.22 5.30
CA GLU A 49 -30.21 -20.43 6.06
C GLU A 49 -30.42 -21.91 6.41
N GLU A 50 -31.29 -22.19 7.37
CA GLU A 50 -31.72 -23.55 7.71
C GLU A 50 -32.28 -24.29 6.48
N SER A 51 -32.92 -23.55 5.55
CA SER A 51 -33.43 -24.08 4.29
C SER A 51 -32.34 -24.57 3.32
N ASP A 52 -31.07 -24.23 3.57
CA ASP A 52 -29.91 -24.60 2.77
C ASP A 52 -29.18 -25.85 3.27
N LEU A 53 -29.60 -26.44 4.40
CA LEU A 53 -29.01 -27.67 4.95
C LEU A 53 -28.90 -28.78 3.90
N GLY A 54 -27.68 -29.33 3.77
CA GLY A 54 -27.37 -30.37 2.79
C GLY A 54 -27.20 -29.90 1.35
N LYS A 55 -27.52 -28.65 1.01
CA LYS A 55 -27.20 -28.06 -0.31
C LYS A 55 -25.71 -27.72 -0.39
N LEU A 56 -25.23 -27.40 -1.59
CA LEU A 56 -23.87 -26.92 -1.78
C LEU A 56 -23.70 -25.57 -1.07
N ARG A 57 -22.69 -25.48 -0.21
CA ARG A 57 -22.43 -24.26 0.56
C ARG A 57 -22.01 -23.10 -0.34
N SER A 58 -21.27 -23.39 -1.42
CA SER A 58 -20.90 -22.41 -2.45
C SER A 58 -22.11 -21.85 -3.20
N GLU A 59 -23.07 -22.69 -3.56
CA GLU A 59 -24.32 -22.30 -4.23
C GLU A 59 -25.18 -21.40 -3.34
N ALA A 60 -25.44 -21.85 -2.10
CA ALA A 60 -26.24 -21.12 -1.12
C ALA A 60 -25.61 -19.75 -0.81
N ALA A 61 -24.32 -19.71 -0.51
CA ALA A 61 -23.62 -18.46 -0.24
C ALA A 61 -23.62 -17.51 -1.46
N CYS A 62 -23.41 -18.03 -2.67
CA CYS A 62 -23.42 -17.24 -3.90
C CYS A 62 -24.77 -16.53 -4.11
N LYS A 63 -25.88 -17.25 -3.89
CA LYS A 63 -27.24 -16.68 -3.98
C LYS A 63 -27.37 -15.45 -3.07
N TRP A 64 -27.08 -15.58 -1.78
CA TRP A 64 -27.26 -14.51 -0.81
C TRP A 64 -26.28 -13.35 -1.02
N LEU A 65 -25.05 -13.62 -1.45
CA LEU A 65 -24.10 -12.57 -1.83
C LEU A 65 -24.62 -11.74 -3.01
N LEU A 66 -25.25 -12.36 -4.01
CA LEU A 66 -25.80 -11.64 -5.16
C LEU A 66 -26.99 -10.74 -4.83
N GLU A 67 -27.73 -11.03 -3.75
CA GLU A 67 -28.80 -10.14 -3.28
C GLU A 67 -28.25 -8.80 -2.75
N MET A 68 -26.97 -8.75 -2.35
CA MET A 68 -26.37 -7.52 -1.82
C MET A 68 -26.07 -6.47 -2.88
N ASN A 69 -25.74 -6.89 -4.10
CA ASN A 69 -25.42 -5.99 -5.19
C ASN A 69 -25.72 -6.64 -6.55
N PRO A 70 -26.79 -6.22 -7.26
CA PRO A 70 -27.20 -6.81 -8.53
C PRO A 70 -26.24 -6.49 -9.70
N ASP A 71 -25.33 -5.52 -9.54
CA ASP A 71 -24.34 -5.18 -10.57
C ASP A 71 -23.14 -6.16 -10.58
N VAL A 72 -23.02 -7.00 -9.55
CA VAL A 72 -21.95 -7.99 -9.41
C VAL A 72 -22.34 -9.32 -10.04
N GLN A 73 -21.42 -9.93 -10.78
CA GLN A 73 -21.63 -11.27 -11.34
C GLN A 73 -21.05 -12.34 -10.40
N GLY A 74 -21.88 -13.30 -10.00
CA GLY A 74 -21.47 -14.42 -9.13
C GLY A 74 -21.58 -15.75 -9.85
N ALA A 75 -20.63 -16.65 -9.57
CA ALA A 75 -20.68 -18.03 -10.00
C ALA A 75 -20.19 -18.95 -8.86
N HIS A 76 -20.60 -20.22 -8.90
CA HIS A 76 -20.06 -21.24 -8.03
C HIS A 76 -19.61 -22.47 -8.84
N ILE A 77 -18.66 -23.22 -8.30
CA ILE A 77 -18.14 -24.47 -8.86
C ILE A 77 -18.18 -25.52 -7.75
N ASP A 78 -18.93 -26.60 -7.97
CA ASP A 78 -18.96 -27.78 -7.10
C ASP A 78 -17.68 -28.61 -7.32
N GLU A 79 -16.58 -28.11 -6.78
CA GLU A 79 -15.29 -28.79 -6.82
C GLU A 79 -14.52 -28.54 -5.53
N ASP A 80 -13.83 -29.58 -5.08
CA ASP A 80 -12.91 -29.49 -3.95
C ASP A 80 -11.75 -28.53 -4.29
N PRO A 81 -11.41 -27.57 -3.41
CA PRO A 81 -10.31 -26.64 -3.66
C PRO A 81 -8.97 -27.30 -4.03
N ALA A 82 -8.66 -28.47 -3.49
CA ALA A 82 -7.43 -29.19 -3.85
C ALA A 82 -7.46 -29.71 -5.29
N LYS A 83 -8.64 -30.17 -5.76
CA LYS A 83 -8.81 -30.55 -7.17
C LYS A 83 -8.70 -29.35 -8.10
N ALA A 84 -9.31 -28.22 -7.75
CA ALA A 84 -9.21 -26.99 -8.53
C ALA A 84 -7.76 -26.52 -8.66
N VAL A 85 -6.98 -26.53 -7.56
CA VAL A 85 -5.53 -26.26 -7.61
C VAL A 85 -4.79 -27.26 -8.50
N GLY A 86 -5.19 -28.53 -8.49
CA GLY A 86 -4.66 -29.58 -9.35
C GLY A 86 -4.93 -29.38 -10.86
N GLN A 87 -5.94 -28.60 -11.24
CA GLN A 87 -6.17 -28.20 -12.65
C GLN A 87 -5.09 -27.23 -13.16
N GLY A 88 -4.36 -26.59 -12.25
CA GLY A 88 -3.20 -25.77 -12.57
C GLY A 88 -3.54 -24.51 -13.37
N LYS A 89 -2.62 -24.10 -14.25
CA LYS A 89 -2.59 -22.76 -14.86
C LYS A 89 -3.83 -22.40 -15.65
N ASP A 90 -4.41 -23.39 -16.32
CA ASP A 90 -5.51 -23.16 -17.25
C ASP A 90 -6.76 -22.65 -16.55
N PHE A 91 -7.00 -23.09 -15.30
CA PHE A 91 -8.10 -22.61 -14.47
C PHE A 91 -7.85 -21.18 -13.98
N PHE A 92 -6.68 -20.94 -13.37
CA PHE A 92 -6.43 -19.70 -12.62
C PHE A 92 -6.09 -18.47 -13.46
N ARG A 93 -5.53 -18.63 -14.67
CA ARG A 93 -5.08 -17.52 -15.54
C ARG A 93 -6.13 -16.45 -15.86
N HIS A 94 -7.41 -16.73 -15.66
CA HIS A 94 -8.52 -15.84 -15.97
C HIS A 94 -8.94 -14.93 -14.81
N PHE A 95 -8.38 -15.14 -13.61
CA PHE A 95 -8.70 -14.36 -12.43
C PHE A 95 -7.68 -13.23 -12.21
N SER A 96 -8.17 -12.10 -11.71
CA SER A 96 -7.36 -10.94 -11.33
C SER A 96 -6.67 -11.15 -9.99
N ILE A 97 -7.29 -11.92 -9.09
CA ILE A 97 -6.81 -12.21 -7.73
C ILE A 97 -7.40 -13.54 -7.27
N VAL A 98 -6.62 -14.31 -6.53
CA VAL A 98 -7.08 -15.52 -5.85
C VAL A 98 -7.11 -15.27 -4.35
N ILE A 99 -8.25 -15.59 -3.72
CA ILE A 99 -8.42 -15.57 -2.28
C ILE A 99 -8.74 -16.99 -1.84
N ALA A 100 -8.07 -17.47 -0.79
CA ALA A 100 -8.21 -18.82 -0.31
C ALA A 100 -8.37 -18.83 1.21
N CYS A 101 -9.43 -19.48 1.68
CA CYS A 101 -9.78 -19.53 3.09
C CYS A 101 -9.68 -20.96 3.63
N GLN A 102 -9.13 -21.11 4.85
CA GLN A 102 -9.08 -22.39 5.58
C GLN A 102 -8.39 -23.54 4.81
N LEU A 103 -7.41 -23.24 3.94
CA LEU A 103 -6.65 -24.26 3.23
C LEU A 103 -5.52 -24.84 4.10
N THR A 104 -5.10 -26.07 3.80
CA THR A 104 -3.95 -26.73 4.43
C THR A 104 -2.63 -26.13 3.95
N GLU A 105 -1.57 -26.27 4.74
CA GLU A 105 -0.23 -25.75 4.41
C GLU A 105 0.28 -26.29 3.07
N THR A 106 0.12 -27.59 2.82
CA THR A 106 0.49 -28.23 1.55
C THR A 106 -0.23 -27.60 0.36
N LEU A 107 -1.53 -27.37 0.48
CA LEU A 107 -2.33 -26.80 -0.60
C LEU A 107 -2.01 -25.31 -0.81
N MET A 108 -1.80 -24.56 0.28
CA MET A 108 -1.33 -23.18 0.22
C MET A 108 0.00 -23.09 -0.53
N ALA A 109 0.96 -23.99 -0.27
CA ALA A 109 2.24 -24.02 -0.97
C ALA A 109 2.12 -24.34 -2.47
N GLN A 110 1.21 -25.25 -2.86
CA GLN A 110 0.91 -25.53 -4.27
C GLN A 110 0.30 -24.32 -4.96
N LEU A 111 -0.72 -23.70 -4.34
CA LEU A 111 -1.37 -22.51 -4.85
C LEU A 111 -0.42 -21.31 -4.93
N GLY A 112 0.47 -21.15 -3.94
CA GLY A 112 1.49 -20.11 -3.92
C GLY A 112 2.42 -20.18 -5.12
N ARG A 113 2.96 -21.36 -5.43
CA ARG A 113 3.79 -21.59 -6.63
C ARG A 113 3.02 -21.31 -7.92
N LEU A 114 1.76 -21.75 -7.98
CA LEU A 114 0.92 -21.52 -9.16
C LEU A 114 0.66 -20.02 -9.40
N CYS A 115 0.31 -19.28 -8.34
CA CYS A 115 0.07 -17.84 -8.41
C CYS A 115 1.36 -17.07 -8.74
N GLU A 116 2.51 -17.52 -8.23
CA GLU A 116 3.82 -16.99 -8.60
C GLU A 116 4.13 -17.19 -10.08
N GLU A 117 3.98 -18.41 -10.60
CA GLU A 117 4.22 -18.70 -12.02
C GLU A 117 3.26 -17.93 -12.95
N LEU A 118 2.05 -17.63 -12.49
CA LEU A 118 1.05 -16.86 -13.24
C LEU A 118 1.12 -15.35 -12.99
N GLN A 119 1.93 -14.89 -12.03
CA GLN A 119 1.98 -13.51 -11.57
C GLN A 119 0.60 -12.98 -11.11
N ILE A 120 -0.19 -13.84 -10.45
CA ILE A 120 -1.50 -13.49 -9.91
C ILE A 120 -1.37 -13.18 -8.41
N PRO A 121 -1.92 -12.05 -7.93
CA PRO A 121 -2.00 -11.76 -6.51
C PRO A 121 -2.78 -12.84 -5.74
N LEU A 122 -2.28 -13.20 -4.56
CA LEU A 122 -2.82 -14.24 -3.70
C LEU A 122 -3.06 -13.71 -2.28
N VAL A 123 -4.24 -13.98 -1.74
CA VAL A 123 -4.60 -13.70 -0.34
C VAL A 123 -4.98 -15.01 0.33
N LEU A 124 -4.21 -15.42 1.33
CA LEU A 124 -4.47 -16.59 2.16
C LEU A 124 -5.02 -16.15 3.49
N ILE A 125 -6.17 -16.69 3.88
CA ILE A 125 -6.86 -16.33 5.12
C ILE A 125 -7.10 -17.59 5.94
N THR A 126 -6.71 -17.55 7.21
CA THR A 126 -7.01 -18.60 8.19
C THR A 126 -7.61 -17.99 9.44
N SER A 127 -8.72 -18.54 9.92
CA SER A 127 -9.35 -18.18 11.19
C SER A 127 -9.45 -19.42 12.08
N VAL A 128 -8.89 -19.34 13.28
CA VAL A 128 -8.92 -20.40 14.30
C VAL A 128 -9.24 -19.78 15.66
N GLY A 129 -10.45 -20.02 16.17
CA GLY A 129 -10.90 -19.39 17.42
C GLY A 129 -10.90 -17.87 17.28
N PHE A 130 -10.12 -17.19 18.13
CA PHE A 130 -9.95 -15.73 18.12
C PHE A 130 -8.74 -15.25 17.30
N ILE A 131 -8.01 -16.16 16.64
CA ILE A 131 -6.80 -15.84 15.90
C ILE A 131 -7.09 -15.85 14.40
N GLY A 132 -6.74 -14.74 13.73
CA GLY A 132 -6.75 -14.62 12.27
C GLY A 132 -5.33 -14.53 11.73
N LYS A 133 -5.06 -15.23 10.63
CA LYS A 133 -3.82 -15.12 9.84
C LYS A 133 -4.19 -14.69 8.44
N ILE A 134 -3.61 -13.59 7.98
CA ILE A 134 -3.69 -13.13 6.59
C ILE A 134 -2.28 -13.14 6.04
N ARG A 135 -2.09 -13.81 4.92
CA ARG A 135 -0.81 -13.81 4.20
C ARG A 135 -1.05 -13.39 2.76
N LEU A 136 -0.30 -12.38 2.33
CA LEU A 136 -0.37 -11.81 0.98
C LEU A 136 0.79 -12.29 0.11
N PHE A 137 0.55 -12.39 -1.19
CA PHE A 137 1.60 -12.46 -2.19
C PHE A 137 1.23 -11.72 -3.44
N VAL A 138 2.24 -11.02 -3.94
CA VAL A 138 2.29 -10.47 -5.28
C VAL A 138 3.77 -10.32 -5.61
N ALA A 139 4.17 -10.83 -6.78
CA ALA A 139 5.56 -10.78 -7.21
C ALA A 139 6.02 -9.33 -7.41
N GLU A 140 5.15 -8.50 -8.01
CA GLU A 140 5.37 -7.07 -8.18
C GLU A 140 4.03 -6.33 -8.19
N HIS A 141 3.83 -5.40 -7.26
CA HIS A 141 2.67 -4.54 -7.18
C HIS A 141 3.09 -3.08 -7.26
N CYS A 142 2.89 -2.48 -8.42
CA CYS A 142 3.27 -1.09 -8.67
C CYS A 142 2.11 -0.15 -8.35
N VAL A 143 2.34 0.80 -7.44
CA VAL A 143 1.34 1.77 -6.99
C VAL A 143 1.82 3.17 -7.32
N CYS A 144 1.04 3.91 -8.11
CA CYS A 144 1.29 5.33 -8.34
C CYS A 144 0.59 6.21 -7.31
N GLU A 145 -0.60 5.83 -6.85
CA GLU A 145 -1.40 6.58 -5.87
C GLU A 145 -1.40 5.87 -4.51
N THR A 146 -0.39 6.10 -3.68
CA THR A 146 -0.31 5.51 -2.32
C THR A 146 -1.20 6.23 -1.29
N LYS A 147 -1.73 7.42 -1.64
CA LYS A 147 -2.62 8.25 -0.79
C LYS A 147 -2.03 8.49 0.62
N PRO A 148 -0.89 9.18 0.72
CA PRO A 148 -0.30 9.48 2.03
C PRO A 148 -1.23 10.37 2.87
N ASP A 149 -1.19 10.21 4.19
CA ASP A 149 -1.99 11.02 5.13
C ASP A 149 -1.73 12.53 5.01
N SER A 150 -0.54 12.91 4.56
CA SER A 150 -0.19 14.30 4.23
C SER A 150 -0.26 14.50 2.71
N GLU A 151 -1.36 15.07 2.22
CA GLU A 151 -1.65 15.25 0.79
C GLU A 151 -0.69 16.22 0.06
N PHE A 152 -0.12 17.18 0.78
CA PHE A 152 0.68 18.25 0.17
C PHE A 152 2.17 18.07 0.41
N GLY A 153 2.85 17.58 -0.63
CA GLY A 153 4.30 17.41 -0.68
C GLY A 153 5.08 18.71 -0.90
N ASP A 154 5.98 18.69 -1.87
CA ASP A 154 6.95 19.75 -2.12
C ASP A 154 6.35 20.99 -2.83
N LEU A 155 6.17 22.08 -2.06
CA LEU A 155 5.72 23.38 -2.55
C LEU A 155 6.83 24.19 -3.25
N ARG A 156 8.03 23.65 -3.44
CA ARG A 156 9.17 24.35 -4.08
C ARG A 156 9.59 25.63 -3.35
N LEU A 157 9.38 25.73 -2.03
CA LEU A 157 9.69 26.94 -1.24
C LEU A 157 11.20 27.21 -1.17
N THR A 158 12.00 26.14 -0.97
CA THR A 158 13.44 26.25 -0.76
C THR A 158 14.19 26.59 -2.05
N ASP A 159 13.67 26.15 -3.19
CA ASP A 159 14.20 26.40 -4.52
C ASP A 159 13.04 26.59 -5.53
N PRO A 160 12.43 27.79 -5.54
CA PRO A 160 11.27 28.11 -6.36
C PRO A 160 11.65 28.20 -7.83
N PHE A 161 10.80 27.65 -8.70
CA PHE A 161 10.95 27.77 -10.13
C PHE A 161 10.73 29.24 -10.59
N PRO A 162 11.25 29.65 -11.77
CA PRO A 162 11.33 31.06 -12.16
C PRO A 162 10.00 31.82 -12.10
N GLU A 163 8.90 31.18 -12.49
CA GLU A 163 7.56 31.77 -12.49
C GLU A 163 7.06 32.04 -11.08
N LEU A 164 7.19 31.07 -10.17
CA LEU A 164 6.85 31.22 -8.75
C LEU A 164 7.71 32.30 -8.09
N ARG A 165 9.01 32.32 -8.39
CA ARG A 165 9.94 33.32 -7.88
C ARG A 165 9.53 34.73 -8.31
N ARG A 166 9.25 34.94 -9.61
CA ARG A 166 8.79 36.23 -10.14
C ARG A 166 7.50 36.70 -9.49
N PHE A 167 6.55 35.80 -9.27
CA PHE A 167 5.30 36.13 -8.60
C PHE A 167 5.54 36.56 -7.14
N ALA A 168 6.33 35.80 -6.38
CA ALA A 168 6.67 36.17 -5.02
C ALA A 168 7.44 37.51 -4.94
N ASP A 169 8.33 37.79 -5.88
CA ASP A 169 9.08 39.04 -5.97
C ASP A 169 8.20 40.23 -6.35
N SER A 170 7.13 40.01 -7.14
CA SER A 170 6.21 41.07 -7.59
C SER A 170 5.36 41.69 -6.47
N ILE A 171 5.21 40.99 -5.35
CA ILE A 171 4.41 41.44 -4.22
C ILE A 171 5.30 42.27 -3.29
N ASP A 172 5.10 43.59 -3.26
CA ASP A 172 5.77 44.48 -2.33
C ASP A 172 4.94 44.67 -1.04
N PHE A 173 5.33 43.93 0.00
CA PHE A 173 4.68 43.96 1.32
C PHE A 173 4.59 45.36 1.93
N ALA A 174 5.50 46.30 1.60
CA ALA A 174 5.44 47.65 2.14
C ALA A 174 4.35 48.51 1.49
N SER A 175 4.01 48.21 0.22
CA SER A 175 3.03 48.96 -0.56
C SER A 175 1.58 48.56 -0.31
N LEU A 176 1.34 47.35 0.23
CA LEU A 176 0.00 46.80 0.44
C LEU A 176 -0.74 47.54 1.57
N ASN A 177 -2.06 47.69 1.44
CA ASN A 177 -2.91 48.06 2.56
C ASN A 177 -3.11 46.86 3.53
N ASP A 178 -3.69 47.10 4.71
CA ASP A 178 -3.79 46.06 5.75
C ASP A 178 -4.69 44.89 5.34
N THR A 179 -5.71 45.14 4.51
CA THR A 179 -6.56 44.05 3.99
C THR A 179 -5.78 43.21 2.98
N GLU A 180 -5.10 43.83 2.02
CA GLU A 180 -4.30 43.11 1.03
C GLU A 180 -3.18 42.31 1.69
N HIS A 181 -2.50 42.89 2.68
CA HIS A 181 -1.43 42.26 3.43
C HIS A 181 -1.90 41.01 4.19
N ALA A 182 -3.08 41.08 4.84
CA ALA A 182 -3.71 39.94 5.53
C ALA A 182 -4.20 38.82 4.58
N HIS A 183 -4.18 39.06 3.27
CA HIS A 183 -4.62 38.13 2.23
C HIS A 183 -3.48 37.73 1.27
N VAL A 184 -2.23 37.92 1.67
CA VAL A 184 -1.07 37.36 0.94
C VAL A 184 -0.94 35.87 1.25
N PRO A 185 -0.87 34.97 0.24
CA PRO A 185 -0.71 33.54 0.45
C PRO A 185 0.54 33.18 1.28
N TYR A 186 0.42 32.22 2.20
CA TYR A 186 1.55 31.85 3.07
C TYR A 186 2.78 31.34 2.28
N VAL A 187 2.57 30.75 1.09
CA VAL A 187 3.65 30.33 0.19
C VAL A 187 4.56 31.53 -0.17
N VAL A 188 3.95 32.68 -0.50
CA VAL A 188 4.68 33.92 -0.80
C VAL A 188 5.38 34.44 0.45
N ILE A 189 4.68 34.45 1.59
CA ILE A 189 5.25 34.87 2.89
C ILE A 189 6.52 34.07 3.19
N LEU A 190 6.47 32.75 3.08
CA LEU A 190 7.59 31.85 3.39
C LEU A 190 8.77 32.03 2.41
N ILE A 191 8.51 32.23 1.11
CA ILE A 191 9.58 32.52 0.13
C ILE A 191 10.28 33.85 0.48
N ARG A 192 9.52 34.89 0.82
CA ARG A 192 10.07 36.22 1.17
C ARG A 192 10.77 36.22 2.54
N ALA A 193 10.29 35.41 3.48
CA ALA A 193 10.96 35.16 4.75
C ALA A 193 12.30 34.42 4.54
N LEU A 194 12.36 33.44 3.63
CA LEU A 194 13.61 32.76 3.26
C LEU A 194 14.65 33.71 2.65
N ASP A 195 14.24 34.68 1.84
CA ASP A 195 15.15 35.70 1.34
C ASP A 195 15.72 36.56 2.47
N SER A 196 14.87 36.94 3.44
CA SER A 196 15.28 37.71 4.61
C SER A 196 16.23 36.90 5.51
N TRP A 197 15.96 35.61 5.69
CA TRP A 197 16.83 34.68 6.39
C TRP A 197 18.22 34.59 5.75
N ARG A 198 18.28 34.38 4.42
CA ARG A 198 19.54 34.24 3.68
C ARG A 198 20.41 35.50 3.77
N LYS A 199 19.77 36.69 3.81
CA LYS A 199 20.46 37.97 4.03
C LYS A 199 21.05 38.07 5.44
N GLN A 200 20.30 37.66 6.46
CA GLN A 200 20.75 37.72 7.86
C GLN A 200 21.82 36.65 8.18
N ALA A 201 21.73 35.49 7.55
CA ALA A 201 22.60 34.35 7.81
C ALA A 201 23.85 34.30 6.90
N GLU A 202 24.25 35.42 6.30
CA GLU A 202 25.47 35.57 5.48
C GLU A 202 25.63 34.50 4.38
N GLY A 203 24.53 34.11 3.73
CA GLY A 203 24.56 33.12 2.65
C GLY A 203 24.44 31.66 3.08
N ARG A 204 24.16 31.35 4.36
CA ARG A 204 23.67 30.02 4.75
C ARG A 204 22.32 29.72 4.07
N THR A 205 22.13 28.49 3.61
CA THR A 205 21.03 28.15 2.70
C THR A 205 19.66 28.05 3.37
N LEU A 206 19.54 27.21 4.41
CA LEU A 206 18.29 26.90 5.11
C LEU A 206 18.51 26.82 6.64
N PRO A 207 17.53 27.17 7.47
CA PRO A 207 17.57 26.92 8.92
C PRO A 207 17.77 25.44 9.26
N LYS A 208 18.73 25.08 10.11
CA LYS A 208 18.97 23.66 10.48
C LYS A 208 18.77 23.40 11.96
N THR A 209 19.35 24.25 12.80
CA THR A 209 19.32 24.09 14.26
C THR A 209 18.04 24.68 14.85
N SER A 210 17.63 24.24 16.04
CA SER A 210 16.45 24.80 16.71
C SER A 210 16.51 26.33 16.88
N PRO A 211 17.66 26.94 17.28
CA PRO A 211 17.78 28.39 17.31
C PRO A 211 17.60 29.06 15.95
N GLU A 212 18.11 28.47 14.87
CA GLU A 212 17.92 29.00 13.51
C GLU A 212 16.45 28.90 13.06
N LYS A 213 15.76 27.81 13.41
CA LYS A 213 14.33 27.62 13.11
C LYS A 213 13.46 28.63 13.85
N GLU A 214 13.76 28.89 15.13
CA GLU A 214 13.06 29.91 15.91
C GLU A 214 13.37 31.33 15.40
N ALA A 215 14.63 31.60 15.02
CA ALA A 215 14.98 32.86 14.37
C ALA A 215 14.25 33.07 13.03
N PHE A 216 14.07 32.01 12.23
CA PHE A 216 13.24 32.09 11.02
C PHE A 216 11.77 32.41 11.34
N LYS A 217 11.17 31.74 12.35
CA LYS A 217 9.80 32.04 12.78
C LYS A 217 9.67 33.48 13.29
N ASP A 218 10.68 34.01 13.95
CA ASP A 218 10.74 35.41 14.37
C ASP A 218 10.77 36.36 13.17
N ILE A 219 11.47 36.02 12.07
CA ILE A 219 11.39 36.78 10.80
C ILE A 219 9.95 36.83 10.29
N VAL A 220 9.28 35.68 10.19
CA VAL A 220 7.87 35.60 9.75
C VAL A 220 6.97 36.42 10.68
N SER A 221 7.18 36.33 12.00
CA SER A 221 6.40 37.06 12.99
C SER A 221 6.58 38.57 12.90
N LYS A 222 7.80 39.04 12.57
CA LYS A 222 8.11 40.46 12.36
C LYS A 222 7.57 41.03 11.06
N MET A 223 7.26 40.18 10.08
CA MET A 223 6.58 40.59 8.84
C MET A 223 5.08 40.87 9.08
N ARG A 224 4.49 40.35 10.15
CA ARG A 224 3.09 40.58 10.55
C ARG A 224 2.89 42.04 11.00
N ARG A 225 1.79 42.67 10.58
CA ARG A 225 1.40 44.04 10.97
C ARG A 225 0.46 44.05 12.17
N GLY A 226 -0.42 43.05 12.28
CA GLY A 226 -1.45 43.02 13.33
C GLY A 226 -1.81 41.61 13.82
N PRO A 227 -2.37 41.47 15.03
CA PRO A 227 -2.61 40.17 15.67
C PRO A 227 -3.76 39.35 15.06
N GLN A 228 -4.46 39.85 14.04
CA GLN A 228 -5.60 39.18 13.39
C GLN A 228 -5.29 38.62 12.00
N GLU A 229 -4.02 38.62 11.60
CA GLU A 229 -3.62 38.14 10.26
C GLU A 229 -3.44 36.63 10.22
N VAL A 230 -4.50 35.92 9.80
CA VAL A 230 -4.56 34.45 9.77
C VAL A 230 -3.55 33.83 8.79
N ASN A 231 -3.27 34.49 7.67
CA ASN A 231 -2.26 34.05 6.71
C ASN A 231 -0.84 33.92 7.32
N PHE A 232 -0.49 34.76 8.30
CA PHE A 232 0.77 34.64 9.05
C PHE A 232 0.73 33.50 10.08
N ASP A 233 -0.43 33.24 10.68
CA ASP A 233 -0.60 32.08 11.57
C ASP A 233 -0.46 30.77 10.75
N GLU A 234 -1.02 30.70 9.55
CA GLU A 234 -0.81 29.61 8.59
C GLU A 234 0.66 29.49 8.16
N ALA A 235 1.33 30.61 7.88
CA ALA A 235 2.75 30.63 7.53
C ALA A 235 3.61 30.06 8.67
N LEU A 236 3.32 30.41 9.92
CA LEU A 236 4.04 29.88 11.09
C LEU A 236 3.77 28.38 11.28
N ALA A 237 2.52 27.93 11.12
CA ALA A 237 2.16 26.52 11.17
C ALA A 237 2.86 25.69 10.08
N ASN A 238 3.09 26.29 8.90
CA ASN A 238 3.76 25.66 7.77
C ASN A 238 5.25 26.03 7.63
N ALA A 239 5.83 26.76 8.59
CA ALA A 239 7.19 27.27 8.49
C ALA A 239 8.22 26.14 8.31
N TYR A 240 7.92 24.94 8.81
CA TYR A 240 8.79 23.79 8.64
C TYR A 240 9.07 23.43 7.18
N LYS A 241 8.13 23.69 6.27
CA LYS A 241 8.31 23.48 4.84
C LYS A 241 9.39 24.37 4.23
N ALA A 242 9.72 25.49 4.87
CA ALA A 242 10.76 26.41 4.41
C ALA A 242 12.18 25.91 4.72
N TRP A 243 12.36 24.95 5.62
CA TRP A 243 13.68 24.38 5.94
C TRP A 243 13.77 22.87 5.72
N MET A 244 12.73 22.25 5.19
CA MET A 244 12.79 20.88 4.66
C MET A 244 13.51 20.93 3.31
N PRO A 245 14.74 20.38 3.18
CA PRO A 245 15.40 20.32 1.88
C PRO A 245 14.61 19.41 0.94
N TYR A 246 14.62 19.74 -0.34
CA TYR A 246 14.08 18.84 -1.36
C TYR A 246 14.92 17.56 -1.41
N VAL A 247 14.28 16.42 -1.19
CA VAL A 247 14.85 15.08 -1.32
C VAL A 247 13.82 14.20 -2.00
N ILE A 248 14.26 13.40 -2.96
CA ILE A 248 13.40 12.36 -3.55
C ILE A 248 13.23 11.26 -2.49
N PRO A 249 12.00 10.87 -2.10
CA PRO A 249 11.81 9.84 -1.08
C PRO A 249 12.48 8.51 -1.47
N ASP A 250 12.98 7.76 -0.47
CA ASP A 250 13.76 6.54 -0.70
C ASP A 250 12.98 5.49 -1.52
N ALA A 251 11.68 5.33 -1.24
CA ALA A 251 10.80 4.46 -2.03
C ALA A 251 10.81 4.83 -3.52
N VAL A 252 10.69 6.13 -3.84
CA VAL A 252 10.74 6.61 -5.23
C VAL A 252 12.14 6.43 -5.82
N GLN A 253 13.21 6.69 -5.06
CA GLN A 253 14.58 6.44 -5.52
C GLN A 253 14.80 4.96 -5.87
N GLN A 254 14.24 4.05 -5.07
CA GLN A 254 14.26 2.61 -5.37
C GLN A 254 13.52 2.33 -6.69
N VAL A 255 12.34 2.91 -6.91
CA VAL A 255 11.64 2.76 -8.21
C VAL A 255 12.52 3.26 -9.36
N LEU A 256 13.06 4.48 -9.25
CA LEU A 256 13.83 5.11 -10.33
C LEU A 256 15.17 4.41 -10.62
N SER A 257 15.74 3.68 -9.66
CA SER A 257 16.97 2.91 -9.85
C SER A 257 16.75 1.56 -10.55
N HIS A 258 15.55 0.98 -10.45
CA HIS A 258 15.22 -0.32 -11.03
C HIS A 258 14.75 -0.25 -12.50
N VAL A 259 14.51 0.95 -13.04
CA VAL A 259 13.90 1.15 -14.38
C VAL A 259 14.64 0.49 -15.54
N ALA A 260 15.95 0.22 -15.41
CA ALA A 260 16.76 -0.39 -16.47
C ALA A 260 16.44 -1.88 -16.70
N ASN A 261 16.05 -2.60 -15.64
CA ASN A 261 15.77 -4.04 -15.66
C ASN A 261 14.26 -4.33 -15.58
N ALA A 262 13.44 -3.29 -15.67
CA ALA A 262 12.01 -3.38 -15.42
C ALA A 262 11.22 -3.95 -16.60
N SER A 263 9.98 -4.38 -16.32
CA SER A 263 9.07 -4.87 -17.35
C SER A 263 8.61 -3.76 -18.29
N LYS A 264 7.97 -4.11 -19.40
CA LYS A 264 7.43 -3.16 -20.39
C LYS A 264 6.02 -2.65 -20.04
N SER A 265 5.64 -2.67 -18.76
CA SER A 265 4.33 -2.18 -18.33
C SER A 265 4.27 -0.66 -18.39
N ASP A 266 3.06 -0.10 -18.47
CA ASP A 266 2.85 1.35 -18.47
C ASP A 266 3.51 2.03 -17.26
N PHE A 267 3.44 1.42 -16.08
CA PHE A 267 4.07 1.94 -14.87
C PHE A 267 5.59 2.14 -15.07
N TRP A 268 6.29 1.12 -15.57
CA TRP A 268 7.74 1.16 -15.71
C TRP A 268 8.20 2.03 -16.88
N ILE A 269 7.41 2.10 -17.95
CA ILE A 269 7.64 3.03 -19.06
C ILE A 269 7.60 4.46 -18.53
N VAL A 270 6.58 4.83 -17.75
CA VAL A 270 6.46 6.17 -17.15
C VAL A 270 7.53 6.40 -16.09
N ALA A 271 7.85 5.42 -15.25
CA ALA A 271 8.94 5.54 -14.28
C ALA A 271 10.30 5.79 -14.96
N ARG A 272 10.56 5.14 -16.10
CA ARG A 272 11.77 5.40 -16.91
C ARG A 272 11.77 6.80 -17.52
N ALA A 273 10.62 7.29 -17.97
CA ALA A 273 10.45 8.65 -18.45
C ALA A 273 10.69 9.68 -17.34
N VAL A 274 10.15 9.45 -16.14
CA VAL A 274 10.41 10.27 -14.94
C VAL A 274 11.88 10.21 -14.55
N SER A 275 12.53 9.04 -14.62
CA SER A 275 13.97 8.89 -14.37
C SER A 275 14.81 9.73 -15.36
N GLN A 276 14.41 9.80 -16.64
CA GLN A 276 15.02 10.70 -17.62
C GLN A 276 14.78 12.18 -17.25
N PHE A 277 13.53 12.56 -16.98
CA PHE A 277 13.17 13.92 -16.58
C PHE A 277 13.94 14.40 -15.34
N VAL A 278 14.08 13.55 -14.32
CA VAL A 278 14.86 13.84 -13.11
C VAL A 278 16.34 14.02 -13.42
N ARG A 279 16.91 13.28 -14.38
CA ARG A 279 18.30 13.51 -14.82
C ARG A 279 18.46 14.87 -15.51
N ASP A 280 17.46 15.31 -16.25
CA ASP A 280 17.51 16.55 -17.02
C ASP A 280 17.30 17.80 -16.15
N CYS A 281 16.42 17.73 -15.15
CA CYS A 281 16.05 18.90 -14.34
C CYS A 281 16.36 18.79 -12.83
N GLY A 282 16.82 17.63 -12.36
CA GLY A 282 17.21 17.38 -10.96
C GLY A 282 16.06 17.19 -9.98
N LYS A 283 14.80 17.26 -10.41
CA LYS A 283 13.61 17.14 -9.55
C LYS A 283 12.52 16.29 -10.20
N LEU A 284 11.63 15.76 -9.38
CA LEU A 284 10.41 15.09 -9.83
C LEU A 284 9.44 16.09 -10.48
N PRO A 285 8.53 15.65 -11.36
CA PRO A 285 7.48 16.51 -11.88
C PRO A 285 6.63 17.09 -10.75
N LEU A 286 6.16 18.32 -10.94
CA LEU A 286 5.28 18.97 -10.00
C LEU A 286 3.87 18.35 -10.04
N ALA A 287 3.24 18.18 -8.87
CA ALA A 287 1.87 17.65 -8.81
C ALA A 287 0.83 18.61 -9.40
N GLY A 288 1.12 19.92 -9.34
CA GLY A 288 0.25 20.99 -9.87
C GLY A 288 -0.90 21.39 -8.94
N SER A 289 -1.17 20.64 -7.88
CA SER A 289 -2.14 20.99 -6.83
C SER A 289 -1.50 21.83 -5.73
N LEU A 290 -2.32 22.64 -5.06
CA LEU A 290 -1.97 23.45 -3.90
C LEU A 290 -2.98 23.20 -2.76
N PRO A 291 -2.54 23.27 -1.50
CA PRO A 291 -3.46 23.28 -0.37
C PRO A 291 -4.31 24.55 -0.39
N ASP A 292 -5.48 24.46 0.23
CA ASP A 292 -6.25 25.65 0.58
C ASP A 292 -5.45 26.52 1.56
N MET A 293 -5.64 27.83 1.48
CA MET A 293 -4.94 28.79 2.33
C MET A 293 -5.64 30.15 2.36
N THR A 294 -5.43 30.89 3.44
CA THR A 294 -5.90 32.26 3.57
C THR A 294 -5.18 33.17 2.58
N ALA A 295 -5.91 33.61 1.54
CA ALA A 295 -5.42 34.48 0.50
C ALA A 295 -6.57 35.24 -0.18
N SER A 296 -6.23 36.30 -0.92
CA SER A 296 -7.20 36.94 -1.81
C SER A 296 -7.51 36.01 -2.98
N THR A 297 -8.74 36.07 -3.50
CA THR A 297 -9.17 35.25 -4.63
C THR A 297 -8.22 35.39 -5.81
N ASP A 298 -7.81 36.62 -6.15
CA ASP A 298 -6.92 36.89 -7.28
C ASP A 298 -5.51 36.32 -7.06
N MET A 299 -4.92 36.49 -5.86
CA MET A 299 -3.59 35.95 -5.57
C MET A 299 -3.60 34.42 -5.51
N PHE A 300 -4.65 33.82 -4.96
CA PHE A 300 -4.79 32.36 -4.87
C PHE A 300 -4.96 31.72 -6.25
N ILE A 301 -5.88 32.24 -7.08
CA ILE A 301 -6.05 31.78 -8.47
C ILE A 301 -4.74 31.95 -9.23
N LYS A 302 -4.05 33.09 -9.06
CA LYS A 302 -2.79 33.31 -9.78
C LYS A 302 -1.71 32.31 -9.38
N LEU A 303 -1.60 32.00 -8.08
CA LEU A 303 -0.68 31.00 -7.58
C LEU A 303 -1.03 29.60 -8.12
N GLN A 304 -2.32 29.24 -8.15
CA GLN A 304 -2.80 27.98 -8.72
C GLN A 304 -2.46 27.83 -10.20
N GLU A 305 -2.67 28.89 -11.01
CA GLU A 305 -2.29 28.91 -12.43
C GLU A 305 -0.78 28.67 -12.62
N ILE A 306 0.06 29.26 -11.77
CA ILE A 306 1.52 29.11 -11.84
C ILE A 306 1.94 27.66 -11.61
N TYR A 307 1.39 27.00 -10.58
CA TYR A 307 1.69 25.58 -10.30
C TYR A 307 1.10 24.65 -11.37
N SER A 308 -0.14 24.88 -11.79
CA SER A 308 -0.79 24.09 -12.85
C SER A 308 -0.01 24.19 -14.16
N SER A 309 0.33 25.40 -14.60
CA SER A 309 1.08 25.60 -15.84
C SER A 309 2.47 24.96 -15.78
N ARG A 310 3.13 24.97 -14.61
CA ARG A 310 4.41 24.29 -14.45
C ARG A 310 4.25 22.77 -14.54
N ALA A 311 3.25 22.21 -13.87
CA ALA A 311 2.95 20.78 -13.91
C ALA A 311 2.56 20.31 -15.33
N ASP A 312 1.82 21.12 -16.08
CA ASP A 312 1.47 20.82 -17.49
C ASP A 312 2.72 20.78 -18.38
N GLY A 313 3.69 21.67 -18.14
CA GLY A 313 4.99 21.65 -18.81
C GLY A 313 5.80 20.39 -18.48
N ASP A 314 5.90 20.04 -17.18
CA ASP A 314 6.59 18.82 -16.73
C ASP A 314 5.92 17.56 -17.32
N PHE A 315 4.58 17.51 -17.36
CA PHE A 315 3.79 16.45 -17.97
C PHE A 315 4.05 16.31 -19.47
N ALA A 316 4.11 17.41 -20.22
CA ALA A 316 4.41 17.40 -21.64
C ALA A 316 5.82 16.85 -21.92
N ALA A 317 6.81 17.24 -21.12
CA ALA A 317 8.17 16.72 -21.22
C ALA A 317 8.21 15.21 -20.96
N ILE A 318 7.58 14.74 -19.89
CA ILE A 318 7.50 13.30 -19.56
C ILE A 318 6.78 12.52 -20.66
N THR A 319 5.69 13.06 -21.22
CA THR A 319 4.97 12.43 -22.32
C THR A 319 5.86 12.25 -23.56
N ALA A 320 6.73 13.22 -23.86
CA ALA A 320 7.71 13.10 -24.94
C ALA A 320 8.75 12.00 -24.67
N HIS A 321 9.22 11.88 -23.42
CA HIS A 321 10.10 10.78 -23.00
C HIS A 321 9.39 9.42 -23.12
N VAL A 322 8.14 9.31 -22.67
CA VAL A 322 7.31 8.09 -22.81
C VAL A 322 7.24 7.67 -24.28
N ALA A 323 6.89 8.57 -25.19
CA ALA A 323 6.80 8.25 -26.63
C ALA A 323 8.14 7.74 -27.20
N THR A 324 9.25 8.33 -26.76
CA THR A 324 10.60 7.90 -27.17
C THR A 324 10.92 6.50 -26.64
N ILE A 325 10.68 6.25 -25.35
CA ILE A 325 10.94 4.96 -24.70
C ILE A 325 10.07 3.85 -25.29
N GLN A 326 8.79 4.11 -25.56
CA GLN A 326 7.91 3.13 -26.19
C GLN A 326 8.42 2.72 -27.58
N LYS A 327 8.91 3.68 -28.36
CA LYS A 327 9.53 3.42 -29.67
C LYS A 327 10.82 2.60 -29.54
N GLU A 328 11.66 2.88 -28.55
CA GLU A 328 12.88 2.10 -28.27
C GLU A 328 12.57 0.66 -27.87
N LEU A 329 11.52 0.45 -27.06
CA LEU A 329 11.14 -0.87 -26.55
C LEU A 329 10.32 -1.70 -27.53
N GLY A 330 9.87 -1.10 -28.64
CA GLY A 330 9.01 -1.76 -29.63
C GLY A 330 7.70 -2.25 -29.04
N VAL A 331 7.06 -1.45 -28.17
CA VAL A 331 5.77 -1.81 -27.56
C VAL A 331 4.63 -1.40 -28.50
N ASP A 332 3.79 -2.35 -28.88
CA ASP A 332 2.58 -2.10 -29.66
C ASP A 332 1.50 -1.48 -28.75
N GLY A 333 1.34 -0.16 -28.81
CA GLY A 333 0.34 0.58 -28.03
C GLY A 333 0.89 1.85 -27.41
N SER A 334 0.00 2.77 -27.02
CA SER A 334 0.36 4.02 -26.34
C SER A 334 -0.08 3.95 -24.89
N THR A 335 0.85 4.24 -23.97
CA THR A 335 0.53 4.40 -22.55
C THR A 335 -0.52 5.50 -22.42
N PRO A 336 -1.65 5.26 -21.74
CA PRO A 336 -2.74 6.23 -21.67
C PRO A 336 -2.28 7.56 -21.07
N ALA A 337 -2.60 8.68 -21.73
CA ALA A 337 -2.21 10.02 -21.27
C ALA A 337 -2.72 10.33 -19.85
N GLU A 338 -3.91 9.84 -19.50
CA GLU A 338 -4.48 9.94 -18.16
C GLU A 338 -3.60 9.23 -17.11
N PHE A 339 -3.07 8.05 -17.43
CA PHE A 339 -2.16 7.32 -16.55
C PHE A 339 -0.84 8.10 -16.36
N VAL A 340 -0.28 8.66 -17.43
CA VAL A 340 0.93 9.50 -17.35
C VAL A 340 0.68 10.73 -16.47
N LYS A 341 -0.46 11.41 -16.64
CA LYS A 341 -0.81 12.61 -15.86
C LYS A 341 -0.95 12.26 -14.38
N ARG A 342 -1.67 11.19 -14.07
CA ARG A 342 -1.83 10.69 -12.71
C ARG A 342 -0.49 10.31 -12.08
N PHE A 343 0.41 9.65 -12.83
CA PHE A 343 1.73 9.32 -12.33
C PHE A 343 2.52 10.58 -11.98
N CYS A 344 2.49 11.61 -12.84
CA CYS A 344 3.16 12.89 -12.57
C CYS A 344 2.62 13.56 -11.30
N GLN A 345 1.29 13.54 -11.10
CA GLN A 345 0.63 14.07 -9.91
C GLN A 345 1.06 13.38 -8.62
N ASN A 346 1.43 12.10 -8.70
CA ASN A 346 1.79 11.28 -7.54
C ASN A 346 3.25 10.81 -7.55
N ALA A 347 4.12 11.44 -8.35
CA ALA A 347 5.49 10.98 -8.55
C ALA A 347 6.33 10.98 -7.26
N LEU A 348 5.97 11.82 -6.28
CA LEU A 348 6.59 11.84 -4.95
C LEU A 348 6.24 10.63 -4.09
N ASN A 349 5.18 9.91 -4.43
CA ASN A 349 4.57 8.90 -3.56
C ASN A 349 4.47 7.53 -4.25
N CYS A 350 5.08 7.35 -5.43
CA CYS A 350 5.02 6.07 -6.11
C CYS A 350 5.90 5.02 -5.43
N GLU A 351 5.41 3.78 -5.41
CA GLU A 351 6.04 2.68 -4.69
C GLU A 351 5.81 1.35 -5.42
N VAL A 352 6.73 0.41 -5.22
CA VAL A 352 6.63 -0.95 -5.77
C VAL A 352 6.82 -1.94 -4.65
N PHE A 353 5.79 -2.75 -4.40
CA PHE A 353 5.82 -3.80 -3.40
C PHE A 353 6.19 -5.13 -4.04
N ARG A 354 7.09 -5.88 -3.39
CA ARG A 354 7.45 -7.25 -3.76
C ARG A 354 7.38 -8.12 -2.52
N PHE A 355 6.56 -9.16 -2.57
CA PHE A 355 6.35 -10.04 -1.42
C PHE A 355 7.13 -11.33 -1.64
N ARG A 356 7.73 -11.85 -0.56
CA ARG A 356 8.39 -13.16 -0.60
C ARG A 356 7.40 -14.25 -1.00
N SER A 357 7.87 -15.24 -1.74
CA SER A 357 7.06 -16.39 -2.11
C SER A 357 6.74 -17.27 -0.89
N LEU A 358 5.74 -18.14 -1.01
CA LEU A 358 5.45 -19.13 0.04
C LEU A 358 6.60 -20.12 0.21
N ALA A 359 7.30 -20.44 -0.90
CA ALA A 359 8.44 -21.33 -0.88
C ALA A 359 9.60 -20.74 -0.07
N GLU A 360 9.86 -19.44 -0.22
CA GLU A 360 10.84 -18.70 0.57
C GLU A 360 10.45 -18.54 2.04
N GLU A 361 9.16 -18.49 2.36
CA GLU A 361 8.69 -18.44 3.73
C GLU A 361 8.79 -19.82 4.42
N TYR A 362 8.61 -20.91 3.68
CA TYR A 362 8.53 -22.26 4.24
C TYR A 362 9.87 -22.99 4.29
N ARG A 363 10.91 -22.44 3.64
CA ARG A 363 12.27 -22.96 3.74
C ARG A 363 12.86 -22.65 5.14
N PRO A 364 13.81 -23.45 5.64
CA PRO A 364 14.54 -23.13 6.86
C PRO A 364 15.24 -21.77 6.73
N PRO A 365 15.26 -20.95 7.79
CA PRO A 365 15.95 -19.66 7.77
C PRO A 365 17.44 -19.84 7.47
N THR A 366 17.97 -18.99 6.60
CA THR A 366 19.41 -18.86 6.29
C THR A 366 19.95 -17.62 7.00
N VAL A 367 21.16 -17.72 7.56
CA VAL A 367 21.77 -16.68 8.41
C VAL A 367 21.96 -15.32 7.68
N GLU A 368 21.95 -15.31 6.35
CA GLU A 368 22.29 -14.14 5.53
C GLU A 368 21.09 -13.39 4.93
N GLU A 369 19.88 -13.94 5.04
CA GLU A 369 18.70 -13.25 4.53
C GLU A 369 18.10 -12.46 5.66
N GLY A 370 18.07 -11.12 5.53
CA GLY A 370 17.53 -10.15 6.50
C GLY A 370 16.03 -10.32 6.79
N GLY A 371 15.65 -11.52 7.18
CA GLY A 371 14.37 -11.87 7.75
C GLY A 371 14.34 -11.50 9.23
N VAL A 372 13.13 -11.58 9.76
CA VAL A 372 12.83 -11.31 11.16
C VAL A 372 13.66 -12.23 12.06
N ASP A 373 14.39 -11.67 13.01
CA ASP A 373 15.05 -12.44 14.05
C ASP A 373 13.98 -13.04 14.96
N LEU A 374 13.65 -14.30 14.70
CA LEU A 374 12.61 -15.01 15.44
C LEU A 374 12.93 -15.12 16.93
N ASP A 375 14.22 -15.15 17.31
CA ASP A 375 14.61 -15.24 18.71
C ASP A 375 14.39 -13.91 19.44
N GLU A 376 14.60 -12.78 18.76
CA GLU A 376 14.26 -11.45 19.28
C GLU A 376 12.74 -11.27 19.40
N GLU A 377 11.98 -11.59 18.34
CA GLU A 377 10.52 -11.49 18.36
C GLU A 377 9.87 -12.42 19.39
N LEU A 378 10.42 -13.61 19.63
CA LEU A 378 9.90 -14.53 20.65
C LEU A 378 10.12 -14.04 22.08
N GLN A 379 11.08 -13.12 22.28
CA GLN A 379 11.30 -12.46 23.56
C GLN A 379 10.38 -11.27 23.78
N ASP A 380 9.86 -10.68 22.70
CA ASP A 380 8.85 -9.63 22.75
C ASP A 380 7.46 -10.22 23.12
N GLU A 381 6.89 -9.75 24.23
CA GLU A 381 5.59 -10.21 24.70
C GLU A 381 4.42 -9.70 23.84
N ASP A 382 4.62 -8.60 23.11
CA ASP A 382 3.62 -8.03 22.20
C ASP A 382 3.67 -8.67 20.79
N SER A 383 4.71 -9.46 20.50
CA SER A 383 4.87 -10.09 19.19
C SER A 383 3.86 -11.22 18.96
N LEU A 384 3.23 -11.18 17.78
CA LEU A 384 2.32 -12.22 17.32
C LEU A 384 3.06 -13.41 16.68
N VAL A 385 4.40 -13.42 16.67
CA VAL A 385 5.19 -14.49 16.04
C VAL A 385 4.91 -15.86 16.69
N SER A 386 4.65 -15.87 18.00
CA SER A 386 4.31 -17.09 18.74
C SER A 386 3.02 -17.74 18.22
N TRP A 387 2.02 -16.93 17.86
CA TRP A 387 0.78 -17.40 17.23
C TRP A 387 1.01 -17.90 15.81
N TYR A 388 1.86 -17.22 15.03
CA TYR A 388 2.24 -17.71 13.71
C TYR A 388 2.87 -19.12 13.79
N ILE A 389 3.82 -19.33 14.72
CA ILE A 389 4.47 -20.63 14.94
C ILE A 389 3.44 -21.67 15.40
N ALA A 390 2.54 -21.32 16.33
CA ALA A 390 1.48 -22.20 16.79
C ALA A 390 0.54 -22.64 15.65
N LEU A 391 0.19 -21.74 14.74
CA LEU A 391 -0.62 -22.06 13.55
C LEU A 391 0.14 -23.00 12.59
N ARG A 392 1.43 -22.78 12.35
CA ARG A 392 2.27 -23.72 11.56
C ARG A 392 2.31 -25.10 12.20
N ALA A 393 2.46 -25.18 13.52
CA ALA A 393 2.44 -26.45 14.25
C ALA A 393 1.06 -27.14 14.16
N ALA A 394 -0.03 -26.38 14.26
CA ALA A 394 -1.39 -26.90 14.13
C ALA A 394 -1.66 -27.44 12.72
N ASP A 395 -1.21 -26.75 11.67
CA ASP A 395 -1.33 -27.21 10.28
C ASP A 395 -0.55 -28.52 10.08
N ARG A 396 0.69 -28.61 10.59
CA ARG A 396 1.48 -29.85 10.56
C ARG A 396 0.82 -30.99 11.32
N PHE A 397 0.22 -30.70 12.47
CA PHE A 397 -0.54 -31.68 13.24
C PHE A 397 -1.70 -32.24 12.42
N ARG A 398 -2.49 -31.39 11.76
CA ARG A 398 -3.63 -31.81 10.93
C ARG A 398 -3.17 -32.70 9.76
N GLU A 399 -2.10 -32.32 9.08
CA GLU A 399 -1.59 -33.08 7.92
C GLU A 399 -1.12 -34.49 8.31
N VAL A 400 -0.41 -34.62 9.42
CA VAL A 400 0.11 -35.91 9.90
C VAL A 400 -0.97 -36.74 10.60
N ALA A 401 -1.87 -36.12 11.37
CA ALA A 401 -2.97 -36.84 12.03
C ALA A 401 -4.03 -37.36 11.05
N CYS A 402 -4.32 -36.64 9.96
CA CYS A 402 -5.21 -37.13 8.92
C CYS A 402 -4.61 -38.27 8.08
N THR A 403 -3.28 -38.42 8.06
CA THR A 403 -2.58 -39.48 7.32
C THR A 403 -2.20 -40.69 8.17
N ALA A 404 -2.10 -40.54 9.50
CA ALA A 404 -1.67 -41.60 10.41
C ALA A 404 -2.78 -42.06 11.37
N HIS A 405 -3.21 -43.32 11.23
CA HIS A 405 -3.99 -44.06 12.24
C HIS A 405 -3.14 -44.44 13.48
N CYS A 406 -2.16 -43.61 13.88
CA CYS A 406 -1.13 -44.02 14.85
C CYS A 406 -0.71 -42.85 15.77
N MET A 407 -1.41 -42.73 16.90
CA MET A 407 -1.10 -41.75 17.97
C MET A 407 0.20 -42.02 18.74
N SER A 408 0.94 -43.11 18.47
CA SER A 408 2.09 -43.51 19.31
C SER A 408 3.44 -42.90 18.92
N SER A 409 3.56 -42.25 17.75
CA SER A 409 4.87 -41.75 17.25
C SER A 409 5.14 -40.27 17.55
N TRP A 410 4.16 -39.53 18.08
CA TRP A 410 4.24 -38.05 18.17
C TRP A 410 5.11 -37.52 19.32
N LEU A 411 5.37 -38.31 20.35
CA LEU A 411 6.16 -37.87 21.51
C LEU A 411 7.64 -37.57 21.20
N ASN A 412 8.15 -37.99 20.04
CA ASN A 412 9.55 -37.80 19.65
C ASN A 412 9.79 -36.64 18.67
N VAL A 413 8.75 -36.01 18.10
CA VAL A 413 8.93 -35.00 17.03
C VAL A 413 8.92 -33.56 17.57
N LEU A 414 8.30 -33.32 18.73
CA LEU A 414 8.25 -31.99 19.36
C LEU A 414 9.46 -31.66 20.25
N VAL A 415 10.35 -32.62 20.52
CA VAL A 415 11.50 -32.44 21.41
C VAL A 415 12.75 -33.01 20.73
N GLY A 416 13.44 -32.17 19.96
CA GLY A 416 14.88 -32.37 19.76
C GLY A 416 15.60 -32.39 21.12
N PRO A 417 16.85 -32.89 21.19
CA PRO A 417 17.53 -33.11 22.48
C PRO A 417 17.52 -31.83 23.33
N PRO A 418 17.38 -31.95 24.65
CA PRO A 418 16.99 -30.84 25.53
C PRO A 418 18.10 -29.79 25.58
N SER A 419 17.94 -28.70 24.83
CA SER A 419 18.61 -27.43 25.09
C SER A 419 17.60 -26.39 25.57
N LEU A 420 18.00 -25.71 26.65
CA LEU A 420 17.20 -25.01 27.63
C LEU A 420 16.25 -23.90 27.09
N HIS A 421 15.14 -23.72 27.82
CA HIS A 421 14.16 -22.61 27.84
C HIS A 421 12.89 -22.63 26.99
N LEU A 422 12.76 -23.39 25.90
CA LEU A 422 11.46 -23.50 25.18
C LEU A 422 10.46 -24.48 25.83
N GLY A 423 10.97 -25.52 26.51
CA GLY A 423 10.16 -26.63 27.02
C GLY A 423 9.15 -26.23 28.11
N SER A 424 9.48 -25.27 28.97
CA SER A 424 8.64 -24.89 30.12
C SER A 424 7.37 -24.13 29.73
N ARG A 425 7.41 -23.31 28.68
CA ARG A 425 6.23 -22.57 28.18
C ARG A 425 5.27 -23.47 27.39
N LEU A 426 5.80 -24.43 26.61
CA LEU A 426 5.00 -25.43 25.89
C LEU A 426 4.34 -26.45 26.84
N LEU A 427 4.99 -26.79 27.97
CA LEU A 427 4.42 -27.62 29.04
C LEU A 427 3.24 -26.95 29.75
N ALA A 428 3.27 -25.63 29.94
CA ALA A 428 2.13 -24.88 30.49
C ALA A 428 0.92 -24.88 29.54
N TRP A 429 1.17 -24.83 28.22
CA TRP A 429 0.14 -24.97 27.18
C TRP A 429 -0.52 -26.36 27.20
N ARG A 430 0.26 -27.41 27.41
CA ARG A 430 -0.25 -28.79 27.57
C ARG A 430 -1.21 -28.91 28.75
N GLN A 431 -0.89 -28.28 29.88
CA GLN A 431 -1.69 -28.36 31.10
C GLN A 431 -3.01 -27.56 31.00
N MET A 432 -3.02 -26.45 30.25
CA MET A 432 -4.24 -25.68 29.95
C MET A 432 -5.19 -26.40 28.98
N TRP A 433 -4.66 -27.19 28.04
CA TRP A 433 -5.48 -27.89 27.05
C TRP A 433 -6.09 -29.18 27.60
N GLU A 434 -5.35 -29.95 28.41
CA GLU A 434 -5.83 -31.19 29.06
C GLU A 434 -6.94 -30.96 30.10
N THR A 435 -7.18 -29.73 30.54
CA THR A 435 -8.20 -29.40 31.56
C THR A 435 -9.50 -28.80 31.01
N LYS A 436 -9.63 -28.57 29.69
CA LYS A 436 -10.81 -27.91 29.09
C LYS A 436 -11.39 -28.58 27.83
N VAL A 437 -11.01 -29.82 27.51
CA VAL A 437 -11.66 -30.65 26.47
C VAL A 437 -12.34 -31.85 27.11
#